data_AF-A0A0D7BJG3-F1
#
_entry.id   AF-A0A0D7BJG3-F1
#
_cell.length_a   1.000
_cell.length_b   1.000
_cell.length_c   1.000
_cell.angle_alpha   90.00
_cell.angle_beta   90.00
_cell.angle_gamma   90.00
#
_symmetry.space_group_name_H-M   'P 1'
#
loop_
_entity.id
_entity.type
_entity.pdbx_description
1 polymer ?
#
loop_
_entity_poly.entity_id
_entity_poly.type
_entity_poly.pdbx_seq_one_letter_code
_entity_poly.pdbx_strand_id
1 'polypeptide(L)'
;MQAVDENEAVFQRLRKRLIQTGEWERLKATLVAVLDKSGWSGEVQQNCREKASEALPQRIPLADIQIFMETQSHRLLKPEIRGEITAILRESIQKMYES
;
A
#
# COMPACT_ATOMS: atom_id res chain seq x y z
N MET A 1 -7.60 17.31 -19.18
CA MET A 1 -7.95 17.49 -17.75
C MET A 1 -9.22 16.72 -17.37
N GLN A 2 -10.23 16.63 -18.25
CA GLN A 2 -11.53 16.00 -17.98
C GLN A 2 -11.50 14.48 -17.64
N ALA A 3 -10.65 13.68 -18.28
CA ALA A 3 -10.58 12.23 -18.06
C ALA A 3 -9.96 11.79 -16.73
N VAL A 4 -9.12 12.65 -16.11
CA VAL A 4 -8.50 12.36 -14.81
C VAL A 4 -9.55 12.50 -13.69
N ASP A 5 -10.42 13.49 -13.80
CA ASP A 5 -11.53 13.71 -12.85
C ASP A 5 -12.57 12.60 -12.91
N GLU A 6 -12.87 12.06 -14.10
CA GLU A 6 -13.80 10.94 -14.25
C GLU A 6 -13.24 9.65 -13.63
N ASN A 7 -11.95 9.37 -13.80
CA ASN A 7 -11.27 8.24 -13.19
C ASN A 7 -11.25 8.34 -11.67
N GLU A 8 -10.98 9.54 -11.13
CA GLU A 8 -11.02 9.79 -9.69
C GLU A 8 -12.45 9.59 -9.13
N ALA A 9 -13.46 10.11 -9.81
CA ALA A 9 -14.86 9.93 -9.41
C ALA A 9 -15.31 8.46 -9.46
N VAL A 10 -14.81 7.67 -10.40
CA VAL A 10 -15.04 6.21 -10.45
C VAL A 10 -14.32 5.52 -9.28
N PHE A 11 -13.06 5.87 -9.03
CA PHE A 11 -12.27 5.32 -7.92
C PHE A 11 -12.93 5.58 -6.56
N GLN A 12 -13.38 6.81 -6.32
CA GLN A 12 -14.04 7.16 -5.05
C GLN A 12 -15.37 6.42 -4.87
N ARG A 13 -16.15 6.22 -5.93
CA ARG A 13 -17.39 5.42 -5.88
C ARG A 13 -17.11 3.96 -5.55
N LEU A 14 -16.11 3.36 -6.20
CA LEU A 14 -15.68 1.99 -5.94
C LEU A 14 -15.19 1.83 -4.48
N ARG A 15 -14.33 2.75 -4.02
CA ARG A 15 -13.83 2.78 -2.65
C ARG A 15 -14.95 2.87 -1.63
N LYS A 16 -15.94 3.76 -1.85
CA LYS A 16 -17.11 3.89 -0.97
C LYS A 16 -17.89 2.58 -0.88
N ARG A 17 -18.12 1.91 -2.01
CA ARG A 17 -18.81 0.61 -2.05
C ARG A 17 -18.03 -0.46 -1.29
N LEU A 18 -16.71 -0.57 -1.53
CA LEU A 18 -15.82 -1.49 -0.82
C LEU A 18 -15.85 -1.29 0.70
N ILE A 19 -15.89 -0.03 1.16
CA ILE A 19 -15.98 0.27 2.59
C ILE A 19 -17.33 -0.16 3.15
N GLN A 20 -18.42 0.13 2.44
CA GLN A 20 -19.78 -0.20 2.87
C GLN A 20 -20.04 -1.71 2.97
N THR A 21 -19.41 -2.51 2.11
CA THR A 21 -19.54 -3.97 2.11
C THR A 21 -18.57 -4.67 3.07
N GLY A 22 -17.64 -3.94 3.70
CA GLY A 22 -16.56 -4.51 4.52
C GLY A 22 -15.44 -5.18 3.72
N GLU A 23 -15.58 -5.30 2.39
CA GLU A 23 -14.58 -5.88 1.50
C GLU A 23 -13.28 -5.06 1.47
N TRP A 24 -13.36 -3.76 1.78
CA TRP A 24 -12.19 -2.91 1.95
C TRP A 24 -11.22 -3.44 3.02
N GLU A 25 -11.73 -3.82 4.19
CA GLU A 25 -10.89 -4.32 5.28
C GLU A 25 -10.31 -5.69 4.95
N ARG A 26 -11.10 -6.55 4.28
CA ARG A 26 -10.65 -7.86 3.82
C ARG A 26 -9.52 -7.74 2.78
N LEU A 27 -9.70 -6.85 1.81
CA LEU A 27 -8.70 -6.56 0.78
C LEU A 27 -7.42 -5.99 1.40
N LYS A 28 -7.56 -5.06 2.35
CA LYS A 28 -6.45 -4.49 3.10
C LYS A 28 -5.71 -5.55 3.92
N ALA A 29 -6.40 -6.43 4.62
CA ALA A 29 -5.79 -7.53 5.36
C ALA A 29 -5.02 -8.49 4.44
N THR A 30 -5.58 -8.78 3.26
CA THR A 30 -4.93 -9.62 2.25
C THR A 30 -3.67 -8.95 1.70
N LEU A 31 -3.75 -7.65 1.41
CA LEU A 31 -2.60 -6.85 0.97
C LEU A 31 -1.48 -6.87 2.00
N VAL A 32 -1.80 -6.63 3.28
CA VAL A 32 -0.82 -6.70 4.38
C VAL A 32 -0.19 -8.09 4.47
N ALA A 33 -1.00 -9.15 4.38
CA ALA A 33 -0.47 -10.51 4.42
C ALA A 33 0.49 -10.82 3.27
N VAL A 34 0.21 -10.34 2.05
CA VAL A 34 1.12 -10.48 0.90
C VAL A 34 2.42 -9.73 1.13
N LEU A 35 2.35 -8.48 1.61
CA LEU A 35 3.52 -7.67 1.91
C LEU A 35 4.38 -8.29 3.01
N ASP A 36 3.77 -8.79 4.08
CA ASP A 36 4.48 -9.47 5.16
C ASP A 36 5.15 -10.75 4.68
N LYS A 37 4.42 -11.59 3.92
CA LYS A 37 4.91 -12.87 3.40
C LYS A 37 6.04 -12.69 2.39
N SER A 38 6.05 -11.57 1.67
CA SER A 38 7.12 -11.22 0.74
C SER A 38 8.41 -10.72 1.42
N GLY A 39 8.36 -10.49 2.75
CA GLY A 39 9.45 -9.88 3.51
C GLY A 39 9.53 -8.36 3.40
N TRP A 40 8.67 -7.73 2.59
CA TRP A 40 8.70 -6.29 2.31
C TRP A 40 8.56 -5.45 3.59
N SER A 41 7.61 -5.79 4.46
CA SER A 41 7.39 -5.03 5.72
C SER A 41 8.64 -5.06 6.61
N GLY A 42 9.33 -6.20 6.64
CA GLY A 42 10.58 -6.38 7.37
C GLY A 42 11.73 -5.57 6.76
N GLU A 43 11.86 -5.56 5.43
CA GLU A 43 12.89 -4.81 4.71
C GLU A 43 12.73 -3.29 4.89
N VAL A 44 11.50 -2.78 4.78
CA VAL A 44 11.19 -1.37 5.06
C VAL A 44 11.53 -1.02 6.51
N GLN A 45 11.14 -1.86 7.47
CA GLN A 45 11.44 -1.63 8.88
C GLN A 45 12.94 -1.65 9.16
N GLN A 46 13.68 -2.59 8.57
CA GLN A 46 15.12 -2.71 8.72
C GLN A 46 15.83 -1.46 8.19
N ASN A 47 15.50 -1.01 6.98
CA ASN A 47 16.07 0.21 6.41
C ASN A 47 15.77 1.45 7.26
N CYS A 48 14.59 1.52 7.86
CA CYS A 48 14.25 2.63 8.76
C CYS A 48 15.05 2.58 10.07
N ARG A 49 15.26 1.40 10.63
CA ARG A 49 16.10 1.21 11.83
C ARG A 49 17.55 1.56 11.55
N GLU A 50 18.08 1.14 10.41
CA GLU A 50 19.43 1.50 9.97
C GLU A 50 19.55 3.01 9.80
N LYS A 51 18.60 3.66 9.12
CA LYS A 51 18.58 5.11 8.98
C LYS A 51 18.52 5.84 10.32
N ALA A 52 17.71 5.31 11.24
CA ALA A 52 17.60 5.84 12.59
C ALA A 52 18.87 5.64 13.42
N SER A 53 19.61 4.56 13.18
CA SER A 53 20.86 4.23 13.87
C SER A 53 22.07 4.98 13.30
N GLU A 54 22.09 5.27 11.99
CA GLU A 54 23.12 6.09 11.34
C GLU A 54 23.05 7.55 11.79
N ALA A 55 21.85 8.03 12.10
CA ALA A 55 21.66 9.30 12.80
C ALA A 55 21.94 9.12 14.30
N LEU A 56 23.22 9.14 14.67
CA LEU A 56 23.73 9.45 16.02
C LEU A 56 22.85 10.53 16.72
N PRO A 57 22.77 10.57 18.08
CA PRO A 57 21.58 10.78 18.94
C PRO A 57 20.86 12.13 18.86
N GLN A 58 20.99 12.88 17.77
CA GLN A 58 20.12 13.98 17.43
C GLN A 58 18.80 13.41 16.93
N ARG A 59 17.75 13.64 17.70
CA ARG A 59 16.37 13.24 17.41
C ARG A 59 16.04 13.50 15.94
N ILE A 60 15.95 12.45 15.13
CA ILE A 60 15.39 12.59 13.78
C ILE A 60 13.91 12.97 13.96
N PRO A 61 13.46 14.07 13.34
CA PRO A 61 12.04 14.39 13.28
C PRO A 61 11.25 13.24 12.66
N LEU A 62 10.12 12.88 13.25
CA LEU A 62 9.24 11.82 12.73
C LEU A 62 8.87 12.04 11.25
N ALA A 63 8.76 13.30 10.83
CA ALA A 63 8.51 13.68 9.44
C ALA A 63 9.60 13.19 8.48
N ASP A 64 10.87 13.25 8.87
CA ASP A 64 11.99 12.82 8.01
C ASP A 64 12.02 11.29 7.87
N ILE A 65 11.67 10.58 8.95
CA ILE A 65 11.49 9.11 8.91
C ILE A 65 10.31 8.75 8.02
N GLN A 66 9.21 9.52 8.07
CA GLN A 66 8.04 9.29 7.23
C GLN A 66 8.35 9.47 5.74
N ILE A 67 9.00 10.57 5.36
CA ILE A 67 9.40 10.80 3.96
C ILE A 67 10.34 9.70 3.46
N PHE A 68 11.28 9.26 4.32
CA PHE A 68 12.16 8.15 4.02
C PHE A 68 11.38 6.84 3.83
N MET A 69 10.44 6.52 4.73
CA MET A 69 9.55 5.36 4.62
C MET A 69 8.76 5.39 3.32
N GLU A 70 8.12 6.50 2.98
CA GLU A 70 7.35 6.66 1.74
C GLU A 70 8.25 6.37 0.53
N THR A 71 9.45 6.95 0.49
CA THR A 71 10.41 6.75 -0.60
C THR A 71 10.89 5.29 -0.71
N GLN A 72 11.25 4.65 0.41
CA GLN A 72 11.73 3.27 0.42
C GLN A 72 10.60 2.27 0.13
N SER A 73 9.40 2.53 0.64
CA SER A 73 8.23 1.67 0.45
C SER A 73 7.89 1.47 -1.03
N HIS A 74 7.96 2.55 -1.83
CA HIS A 74 7.74 2.51 -3.28
C HIS A 74 8.89 1.84 -4.03
N ARG A 75 10.14 1.99 -3.56
CA ARG A 75 11.34 1.41 -4.19
C ARG A 75 11.48 -0.09 -3.95
N LEU A 76 11.13 -0.55 -2.74
CA LEU A 76 11.26 -1.95 -2.33
C LEU A 76 10.10 -2.83 -2.80
N LEU A 77 9.02 -2.23 -3.29
CA LEU A 77 7.89 -2.97 -3.80
C LEU A 77 8.23 -3.59 -5.16
N LYS A 78 8.68 -4.85 -5.12
CA LYS A 78 9.10 -5.60 -6.31
C LYS A 78 7.96 -5.74 -7.33
N PRO A 79 8.25 -5.76 -8.64
CA PRO A 79 7.23 -5.88 -9.68
C PRO A 79 6.31 -7.08 -9.52
N GLU A 80 6.83 -8.20 -9.01
CA GLU A 80 6.09 -9.45 -8.81
C GLU A 80 5.01 -9.27 -7.74
N ILE A 81 5.35 -8.62 -6.63
CA ILE A 81 4.43 -8.30 -5.53
C ILE A 81 3.34 -7.33 -6.04
N ARG A 82 3.71 -6.34 -6.85
CA ARG A 82 2.75 -5.42 -7.49
C ARG A 82 1.76 -6.15 -8.39
N GLY A 83 2.25 -7.14 -9.15
CA GLY A 83 1.42 -7.99 -10.00
C GLY A 83 0.42 -8.80 -9.20
N GLU A 84 0.88 -9.43 -8.11
CA GLU A 84 0.03 -10.21 -7.20
C GLU A 84 -1.05 -9.35 -6.55
N ILE A 85 -0.69 -8.18 -6.02
CA ILE A 85 -1.64 -7.21 -5.44
C ILE A 85 -2.68 -6.78 -6.48
N THR A 86 -2.23 -6.50 -7.70
CA THR A 86 -3.11 -6.08 -8.81
C THR A 86 -4.07 -7.20 -9.21
N ALA A 87 -3.62 -8.46 -9.22
CA ALA A 87 -4.45 -9.61 -9.49
C ALA A 87 -5.54 -9.79 -8.42
N ILE A 88 -5.17 -9.70 -7.13
CA ILE A 88 -6.09 -9.78 -6.00
C ILE A 88 -7.13 -8.64 -6.04
N LEU A 89 -6.69 -7.42 -6.33
CA LEU A 89 -7.59 -6.26 -6.51
C LEU A 89 -8.59 -6.50 -7.64
N ARG A 90 -8.11 -6.96 -8.79
CA ARG A 90 -8.96 -7.23 -9.96
C ARG A 90 -9.99 -8.32 -9.66
N GLU A 91 -9.57 -9.43 -9.06
CA GLU A 91 -10.46 -10.52 -8.69
C GLU A 91 -11.52 -10.07 -7.66
N SER A 92 -11.11 -9.31 -6.65
CA SER A 92 -12.02 -8.78 -5.63
C SER A 92 -13.05 -7.83 -6.23
N ILE A 93 -12.62 -6.96 -7.14
CA ILE A 93 -13.53 -6.06 -7.87
C ILE A 93 -14.49 -6.87 -8.76
N GLN A 94 -14.00 -7.86 -9.49
CA GLN A 94 -14.82 -8.66 -10.39
C GLN A 94 -15.93 -9.42 -9.64
N LYS A 95 -15.59 -10.06 -8.50
CA LYS A 95 -16.56 -10.75 -7.65
C LYS A 95 -17.69 -9.84 -7.16
N MET A 96 -17.42 -8.56 -6.93
CA MET A 96 -18.44 -7.58 -6.52
C MET A 96 -19.43 -7.16 -7.63
N TYR A 97 -19.07 -7.37 -8.90
CA TYR A 97 -19.97 -7.10 -10.03
C TYR A 97 -20.72 -8.35 -10.49
N GLU A 98 -20.22 -9.54 -10.14
CA GLU A 98 -20.87 -10.84 -10.38
C GLU A 98 -21.83 -11.25 -9.25
N SER A 99 -21.77 -10.61 -8.07
CA SER A 99 -22.74 -10.71 -6.96
C SER A 99 -23.74 -9.56 -6.96
#